data_AF-A0A4R4N5R3-F1
#
_entry.id   AF-A0A4R4N5R3-F1
#
_cell.length_a   1.000
_cell.length_b   1.000
_cell.length_c   1.000
_cell.angle_alpha   90.00
_cell.angle_beta   90.00
_cell.angle_gamma   90.00
#
_symmetry.space_group_name_H-M   'P 1'
#
loop_
_entity.id
_entity.type
_entity.pdbx_description
1 polymer ?
#
loop_
_entity_poly.entity_id
_entity_poly.type
_entity_poly.pdbx_seq_one_letter_code
_entity_poly.pdbx_strand_id
1 'polypeptide(L)' 'MVAAGYGRPLPSVVHGVRLAPGITLVLDGSALSDDDVAAIDTAARPLLDELHRRGLLTPIDSPAESPARPPADHSRRSP' A
#
# COMPACT_ATOMS: atom_id res chain seq x y z
N MET A 1 -39.47 11.68 -19.29
CA MET A 1 -38.38 12.54 -18.79
C MET A 1 -37.72 11.79 -17.64
N VAL A 2 -36.47 11.35 -17.80
CA VAL A 2 -35.79 10.40 -16.92
C VAL A 2 -35.23 11.14 -15.70
N ALA A 3 -35.75 10.88 -14.50
CA ALA A 3 -35.15 11.37 -13.26
C ALA A 3 -33.97 10.46 -12.88
N ALA A 4 -32.81 10.71 -13.47
CA ALA A 4 -31.60 9.94 -13.23
C ALA A 4 -30.87 10.43 -11.96
N GLY A 5 -30.76 9.58 -10.95
CA GLY A 5 -29.53 9.44 -10.15
C GLY A 5 -29.16 10.49 -9.08
N TYR A 6 -30.03 11.44 -8.71
CA TYR A 6 -29.72 12.45 -7.68
C TYR A 6 -29.87 11.91 -6.26
N GLY A 7 -28.92 11.10 -5.81
CA GLY A 7 -28.92 10.61 -4.42
C GLY A 7 -27.86 9.59 -4.08
N ARG A 8 -26.90 9.30 -4.98
CA ARG A 8 -25.80 8.41 -4.62
C ARG A 8 -24.87 9.16 -3.66
N PRO A 9 -24.62 8.64 -2.44
CA PRO A 9 -23.62 9.21 -1.55
C PRO A 9 -22.30 9.31 -2.31
N LEU A 10 -21.62 10.45 -2.14
CA LEU A 10 -20.27 10.60 -2.66
C LEU A 10 -19.37 9.52 -2.02
N PRO A 11 -18.39 8.97 -2.76
CA PRO A 11 -17.44 8.04 -2.17
C PRO A 11 -16.72 8.72 -1.00
N SER A 12 -16.64 8.06 0.15
CA SER A 12 -15.85 8.58 1.27
C SER A 12 -14.36 8.45 0.96
N VAL A 13 -13.58 9.45 1.38
CA VAL A 13 -12.12 9.42 1.23
C VAL A 13 -11.57 8.47 2.29
N VAL A 14 -10.75 7.51 1.85
CA VAL A 14 -10.06 6.58 2.74
C VAL A 14 -8.56 6.76 2.64
N HIS A 15 -7.89 6.78 3.78
CA HIS A 15 -6.44 6.91 3.90
C HIS A 15 -5.81 5.56 4.22
N GLY A 16 -4.85 5.14 3.38
CA GLY A 16 -4.07 3.92 3.59
C GLY A 16 -2.74 4.24 4.26
N VAL A 17 -2.50 3.65 5.43
CA VAL A 17 -1.21 3.71 6.14
C VAL A 17 -0.58 2.32 6.13
N ARG A 18 0.64 2.21 5.59
CA ARG A 18 1.40 0.97 5.64
C ARG A 18 2.07 0.85 7.01
N LEU A 19 1.61 -0.10 7.83
CA LEU A 19 2.18 -0.37 9.16
C LEU A 19 3.38 -1.32 9.09
N ALA A 20 3.33 -2.28 8.18
CA ALA A 20 4.38 -3.25 7.94
C ALA A 20 4.24 -3.83 6.51
N PRO A 21 5.24 -4.56 6.01
CA PRO A 21 5.08 -5.39 4.83
C PRO A 21 3.81 -6.26 4.86
N GLY A 22 2.99 -6.14 3.81
CA GLY A 22 1.74 -6.91 3.71
C GLY A 22 0.61 -6.44 4.64
N ILE A 23 0.81 -5.37 5.43
CA ILE A 23 -0.21 -4.82 6.33
C ILE A 23 -0.48 -3.37 5.97
N THR A 24 -1.75 -3.06 5.75
CA THR A 24 -2.22 -1.70 5.52
C THR A 24 -3.43 -1.44 6.39
N LEU A 25 -3.35 -0.35 7.16
CA LEU A 25 -4.48 0.21 7.89
C LEU A 25 -5.23 1.16 6.95
N VAL A 26 -6.55 1.00 6.86
CA VAL A 26 -7.42 1.88 6.08
C VAL A 26 -8.31 2.64 7.04
N LEU A 27 -8.24 3.97 6.98
CA LEU A 27 -9.01 4.88 7.84
C LEU A 27 -9.94 5.73 6.97
N ASP A 28 -11.22 5.80 7.35
CA ASP A 28 -12.16 6.77 6.78
C ASP A 28 -12.02 8.09 7.56
N GLY A 29 -11.97 9.22 6.86
CA GLY A 29 -11.93 10.53 7.50
C GLY A 29 -11.04 11.56 6.80
N SER A 30 -10.63 12.57 7.56
CA SER A 30 -9.77 13.66 7.08
C SER A 30 -8.33 13.20 6.84
N ALA A 31 -7.59 14.02 6.07
CA ALA A 31 -6.18 13.81 5.81
C ALA A 31 -5.37 13.67 7.11
N LEU A 32 -4.49 12.67 7.13
CA LEU A 32 -3.55 12.42 8.21
C LEU A 32 -2.32 13.32 8.04
N SER A 33 -1.84 13.89 9.14
CA SER A 33 -0.54 14.55 9.21
C SER A 33 0.58 13.54 9.43
N ASP A 34 1.84 13.97 9.25
CA ASP A 34 3.01 13.13 9.53
C ASP A 34 3.08 12.70 11.01
N ASP A 35 2.67 13.59 11.93
CA ASP A 35 2.61 13.29 13.36
C ASP A 35 1.54 12.23 13.67
N ASP A 36 0.38 12.29 13.00
CA ASP A 36 -0.66 11.27 13.13
C ASP A 36 -0.16 9.90 12.67
N VAL A 37 0.58 9.87 11.55
CA VAL A 37 1.17 8.64 11.02
C VAL A 37 2.18 8.05 12.02
N ALA A 38 3.04 8.87 12.62
CA ALA A 38 4.00 8.43 13.63
C ALA A 38 3.32 7.91 14.92
N ALA A 39 2.24 8.56 15.35
CA ALA A 39 1.45 8.12 16.49
C ALA A 39 0.76 6.77 16.21
N ILE A 40 0.20 6.59 15.01
CA ILE A 40 -0.41 5.34 14.55
C ILE A 40 0.63 4.21 14.50
N ASP A 41 1.82 4.45 13.95
CA ASP A 41 2.91 3.45 13.91
C ASP A 41 3.26 2.97 15.31
N THR A 42 3.45 3.91 16.25
CA THR A 42 3.75 3.60 17.65
C THR A 42 2.63 2.80 18.30
N ALA A 43 1.38 3.21 18.08
CA ALA A 43 0.20 2.54 18.63
C ALA A 43 -0.02 1.14 18.04
N ALA A 44 0.41 0.90 16.79
CA ALA A 44 0.26 -0.38 16.12
C ALA A 44 1.24 -1.45 16.59
N ARG A 45 2.35 -1.09 17.27
CA ARG A 45 3.41 -2.04 17.66
C ARG A 45 2.91 -3.30 18.37
N PRO A 46 2.02 -3.22 19.39
CA PRO A 46 1.55 -4.43 20.07
C PRO A 46 0.78 -5.38 19.15
N LEU A 47 0.05 -4.84 18.17
CA LEU A 47 -0.65 -5.64 17.18
C LEU A 47 0.35 -6.30 16.21
N LEU A 48 1.34 -5.55 15.73
CA LEU A 48 2.38 -6.08 14.84
C LEU A 48 3.18 -7.21 15.52
N ASP A 49 3.53 -7.03 16.79
CA ASP A 49 4.21 -8.06 17.60
C ASP A 49 3.37 -9.33 17.69
N GLU A 50 2.06 -9.20 17.91
CA GLU A 50 1.16 -10.35 18.00
C GLU A 50 1.00 -11.07 16.64
N LEU A 51 0.91 -10.32 15.54
CA LEU A 51 0.86 -10.91 14.19
C LEU A 51 2.17 -11.63 13.86
N HIS A 52 3.31 -11.07 14.25
CA HIS A 52 4.61 -11.70 14.09
C HIS A 52 4.71 -12.99 14.92
N ARG A 53 4.31 -12.94 16.20
CA ARG A 53 4.28 -14.10 17.10
C ARG A 53 3.42 -15.24 16.57
N ARG A 54 2.36 -14.93 15.83
CA ARG A 54 1.49 -15.91 15.17
C ARG A 54 1.99 -16.40 13.81
N GLY A 55 3.11 -15.87 13.31
CA GLY A 55 3.64 -16.19 11.98
C GLY A 55 2.76 -15.68 10.84
N LEU A 56 1.91 -14.67 11.10
CA LEU A 56 1.01 -14.08 10.12
C LEU A 56 1.68 -12.96 9.31
N LEU A 57 2.87 -12.53 9.72
CA LEU A 57 3.71 -11.65 8.93
C LEU A 57 4.65 -12.50 8.10
N THR A 58 4.50 -12.43 6.78
CA THR A 58 5.52 -12.98 5.88
C THR A 58 6.82 -12.20 6.06
N PRO A 59 7.95 -12.86 6.30
CA PRO A 59 9.25 -12.25 6.06
C PRO A 59 9.24 -11.75 4.62
N ILE A 60 9.59 -10.48 4.39
CA ILE A 60 10.02 -10.11 3.04
C ILE A 60 11.38 -10.77 2.87
N ASP A 61 11.40 -12.02 2.41
CA ASP A 61 12.58 -12.56 1.78
C ASP A 61 12.80 -11.78 0.48
N SER A 62 13.67 -10.77 0.61
CA SER A 62 14.38 -10.05 -0.46
C SER A 62 13.54 -9.25 -1.45
N PRO A 63 14.09 -8.10 -1.92
CA PRO A 63 13.48 -7.34 -2.99
C PRO A 63 13.34 -8.27 -4.19
N ALA A 64 12.15 -8.26 -4.80
CA ALA A 64 11.89 -8.82 -6.10
C ALA A 64 13.13 -8.69 -6.98
N GLU A 65 13.64 -9.83 -7.46
CA GLU A 65 14.48 -9.89 -8.65
C GLU A 65 13.87 -8.89 -9.65
N SER A 66 14.52 -7.75 -9.78
CA SER A 66 14.23 -6.81 -10.85
C SER A 66 14.39 -7.63 -12.11
N PRO A 67 13.32 -7.86 -12.92
CA PRO A 67 13.46 -8.66 -14.11
C PRO A 67 14.54 -7.99 -14.95
N ALA A 68 15.68 -8.68 -15.08
CA ALA A 68 16.84 -8.18 -15.79
C ALA A 68 16.34 -7.70 -17.14
N ARG A 69 16.41 -6.37 -17.35
CA ARG A 69 16.09 -5.73 -18.62
C ARG A 69 16.91 -6.47 -19.69
N PRO A 70 16.30 -7.16 -20.67
CA PRO A 70 17.07 -7.85 -21.68
C PRO A 70 17.98 -6.82 -22.36
N PRO A 71 19.26 -7.16 -22.62
CA PRO A 71 20.15 -6.24 -23.29
C PRO A 71 19.50 -5.85 -24.61
N ALA A 72 19.38 -4.54 -24.84
CA ALA A 72 18.85 -4.01 -26.09
C ALA A 72 19.63 -4.66 -27.23
N ASP A 73 18.94 -5.45 -28.05
CA ASP A 73 19.44 -5.96 -29.31
C ASP A 73 19.85 -4.75 -30.15
N HIS A 74 21.14 -4.45 -30.15
CA HIS A 74 21.73 -3.53 -31.11
C HIS A 74 21.77 -4.23 -32.45
N SER A 75 20.59 -4.36 -33.05
CA SER A 75 20.36 -4.34 -34.48
C SER A 75 20.92 -3.03 -35.06
N ARG A 76 22.25 -2.93 -35.11
CA ARG A 76 22.99 -2.04 -35.99
C ARG A 76 23.72 -2.97 -36.96
N ARG A 77 23.02 -3.42 -38.01
CA ARG A 77 23.04 -2.74 -39.31
C ARG A 77 24.47 -2.65 -39.81
N SER A 78 24.94 -3.75 -40.43
CA SER A 78 26.04 -3.75 -41.37
C SER A 78 25.67 -2.93 -42.60
N PRO A 79 26.54 -2.04 -43.06
CA PRO A 79 26.81 -1.82 -44.48
C PRO A 79 28.18 -2.38 -44.87
#